data_AF-A0A519MF51-F1
#
_entry.id   AF-A0A519MF51-F1
#
_cell.length_a   1.000
_cell.length_b   1.000
_cell.length_c   1.000
_cell.angle_alpha   90.00
_cell.angle_beta   90.00
_cell.angle_gamma   90.00
#
_symmetry.space_group_name_H-M   'P 1'
#
loop_
_entity.id
_entity.type
_entity.pdbx_description
1 polymer ?
#
loop_
_entity_poly.entity_id
_entity_poly.type
_entity_poly.pdbx_seq_one_letter_code
_entity_poly.pdbx_strand_id
1 'polypeptide(L)'
;MQITNFLKHHYRHFNAAALIDAADGYNKHLADGGKMMITLAGAMSTAEMGIQLAELIRQDKVQIISCTGANLEEDIFNLVAHDFYERVPHYRDLTAADEQALLARHMNRVTDTCIPEEEAMRRIEHTVLKFWEKADKAGEAYFPHEFFYQIL
;
A
#
# COMPACT_ATOMS: atom_id res chain seq x y z
N MET A 1 16.65 22.35 -12.18
CA MET A 1 17.63 21.66 -11.30
C MET A 1 17.15 20.23 -11.11
N GLN A 2 17.97 19.21 -11.40
CA GLN A 2 17.59 17.81 -11.16
C GLN A 2 17.58 17.53 -9.66
N ILE A 3 16.58 16.80 -9.15
CA ILE A 3 16.39 16.55 -7.72
C ILE A 3 17.60 15.84 -7.08
N THR A 4 18.25 14.94 -7.83
CA THR A 4 19.49 14.26 -7.38
C THR A 4 20.59 15.24 -7.02
N ASN A 5 20.82 16.28 -7.83
CA ASN A 5 21.87 17.27 -7.58
C ASN A 5 21.53 18.13 -6.36
N PHE A 6 20.26 18.46 -6.16
CA PHE A 6 19.80 19.15 -4.96
C PHE A 6 20.05 18.31 -3.71
N LEU A 7 19.63 17.04 -3.71
CA LEU A 7 19.82 16.14 -2.58
C LEU A 7 21.32 15.95 -2.28
N LYS A 8 22.16 15.62 -3.26
CA LYS A 8 23.62 15.46 -3.04
C LYS A 8 24.31 16.74 -2.55
N HIS A 9 23.81 17.92 -2.93
CA HIS A 9 24.38 19.18 -2.46
C HIS A 9 24.00 19.49 -1.00
N HIS A 10 22.74 19.25 -0.61
CA HIS A 10 22.19 19.68 0.68
C HIS A 10 22.17 18.60 1.77
N TYR A 11 22.06 17.32 1.42
CA TYR A 11 21.81 16.23 2.36
C TYR A 11 23.14 15.57 2.77
N ARG A 12 23.98 16.30 3.50
CA ARG A 12 25.37 15.88 3.77
C ARG A 12 25.60 15.13 5.08
N HIS A 13 24.69 15.23 6.05
CA HIS A 13 24.92 14.69 7.40
C HIS A 13 23.66 14.03 7.98
N PHE A 14 23.85 13.18 8.99
CA PHE A 14 22.78 12.50 9.73
C PHE A 14 21.82 11.72 8.82
N ASN A 15 20.53 11.71 9.15
CA ASN A 15 19.50 11.00 8.39
C ASN A 15 19.38 11.49 6.93
N ALA A 16 19.79 12.73 6.65
CA ALA A 16 19.80 13.25 5.29
C ALA A 16 20.87 12.54 4.44
N ALA A 17 22.08 12.35 4.97
CA ALA A 17 23.13 11.58 4.28
C ALA A 17 22.74 10.11 4.08
N ALA A 18 22.08 9.50 5.08
CA ALA A 18 21.63 8.12 5.00
C ALA A 18 20.70 7.86 3.79
N LEU A 19 19.89 8.85 3.38
CA LEU A 19 19.09 8.75 2.16
C LEU A 19 19.95 8.63 0.90
N ILE A 20 21.04 9.40 0.82
CA ILE A 20 21.97 9.35 -0.31
C ILE A 20 22.68 8.00 -0.34
N ASP A 21 23.19 7.57 0.81
CA ASP A 21 23.91 6.28 0.93
C ASP A 21 23.00 5.10 0.56
N ALA A 22 21.73 5.13 0.98
CA ALA A 22 20.75 4.11 0.63
C ALA A 22 20.45 4.10 -0.88
N ALA A 23 20.28 5.27 -1.50
CA ALA A 23 20.01 5.36 -2.93
C ALA A 23 21.22 4.92 -3.78
N ASP A 24 22.42 5.40 -3.47
CA ASP A 24 23.64 5.02 -4.17
C ASP A 24 23.97 3.52 -3.94
N GLY A 25 23.74 3.01 -2.72
CA GLY A 25 23.89 1.59 -2.39
C GLY A 25 22.93 0.68 -3.15
N TYR A 26 21.66 1.07 -3.28
CA TYR A 26 20.68 0.31 -4.06
C TYR A 26 21.06 0.30 -5.55
N ASN A 27 21.44 1.45 -6.12
CA ASN A 27 21.90 1.51 -7.51
C ASN A 27 23.13 0.61 -7.75
N LYS A 28 24.08 0.58 -6.82
CA LYS A 28 25.24 -0.31 -6.88
C LYS A 28 24.82 -1.79 -6.82
N HIS A 29 23.95 -2.15 -5.87
CA HIS A 29 23.46 -3.54 -5.73
C HIS A 29 22.83 -4.04 -7.03
N LEU A 30 22.02 -3.21 -7.69
CA LEU A 30 21.42 -3.54 -8.98
C LEU A 30 22.46 -3.65 -10.10
N ALA A 31 23.40 -2.70 -10.18
CA ALA A 31 24.46 -2.70 -11.18
C ALA A 31 25.39 -3.91 -11.07
N ASP A 32 25.59 -4.42 -9.85
CA ASP A 32 26.37 -5.63 -9.57
C ASP A 32 25.57 -6.92 -9.86
N GLY A 33 24.34 -6.82 -10.38
CA GLY A 33 23.47 -7.95 -10.71
C GLY A 33 22.70 -8.53 -9.51
N GLY A 34 22.69 -7.82 -8.38
CA GLY A 34 21.95 -8.21 -7.18
C GLY A 34 20.43 -8.15 -7.38
N LYS A 35 19.71 -9.01 -6.65
CA LYS A 35 18.24 -8.98 -6.58
C LYS A 35 17.79 -8.32 -5.29
N MET A 36 16.73 -7.50 -5.36
CA MET A 36 16.21 -6.74 -4.24
C MET A 36 14.96 -7.39 -3.66
N MET A 37 14.97 -7.54 -2.33
CA MET A 37 13.80 -7.87 -1.52
C MET A 37 13.38 -6.63 -0.74
N ILE A 38 12.09 -6.28 -0.81
CA ILE A 38 11.50 -5.20 -0.02
C ILE A 38 10.58 -5.78 1.04
N THR A 39 10.62 -5.19 2.24
CA THR A 39 9.64 -5.45 3.29
C THR A 39 8.74 -4.24 3.46
N LEU A 40 7.43 -4.43 3.57
CA LEU A 40 6.44 -3.33 3.67
C LEU A 40 5.53 -3.53 4.88
N ALA A 41 5.28 -2.43 5.58
CA ALA A 41 4.24 -2.36 6.60
C ALA A 41 2.85 -2.20 5.95
N GLY A 42 1.80 -2.60 6.68
CA GLY A 42 0.43 -2.65 6.15
C GLY A 42 -0.08 -1.33 5.58
N ALA A 43 0.03 -0.22 6.32
CA ALA A 43 -0.50 1.08 5.91
C ALA A 43 0.17 1.70 4.66
N MET A 44 1.22 1.07 4.10
CA MET A 44 1.97 1.63 2.97
C MET A 44 1.18 1.63 1.65
N SER A 45 0.19 0.74 1.48
CA SER A 45 -0.76 0.76 0.36
C SER A 45 -1.68 1.97 0.44
N THR A 46 -2.27 2.22 1.62
CA THR A 46 -3.07 3.45 1.85
C THR A 46 -2.22 4.72 1.70
N ALA A 47 -0.94 4.68 2.06
CA ALA A 47 0.01 5.78 1.79
C ALA A 47 0.46 5.88 0.32
N GLU A 48 -0.15 5.09 -0.58
CA GLU A 48 0.09 5.10 -2.03
C GLU A 48 1.53 4.80 -2.46
N MET A 49 2.26 4.03 -1.65
CA MET A 49 3.61 3.55 -1.99
C MET A 49 3.61 2.72 -3.28
N GLY A 50 2.45 2.11 -3.61
CA GLY A 50 2.21 1.37 -4.84
C GLY A 50 2.54 2.15 -6.12
N ILE A 51 2.34 3.47 -6.14
CA ILE A 51 2.63 4.31 -7.32
C ILE A 51 4.11 4.21 -7.72
N GLN A 52 5.02 4.36 -6.75
CA GLN A 52 6.46 4.31 -7.00
C GLN A 52 6.95 2.87 -7.09
N LEU A 53 6.43 1.99 -6.23
CA LEU A 53 6.86 0.60 -6.16
C LEU A 53 6.48 -0.17 -7.43
N ALA A 54 5.29 0.03 -7.98
CA ALA A 54 4.86 -0.61 -9.21
C ALA A 54 5.80 -0.30 -10.38
N GLU A 55 6.31 0.94 -10.46
CA GLU A 55 7.28 1.30 -11.48
C GLU A 55 8.63 0.61 -11.28
N LEU A 56 9.11 0.50 -10.03
CA LEU A 56 10.32 -0.25 -9.73
C LEU A 56 10.19 -1.74 -10.07
N ILE A 57 9.02 -2.34 -9.84
CA ILE A 57 8.72 -3.73 -10.23
C ILE A 57 8.77 -3.86 -11.76
N ARG A 58 8.08 -2.98 -12.51
CA ARG A 58 8.04 -3.02 -13.98
C ARG A 58 9.42 -2.85 -14.62
N GLN A 59 10.32 -2.12 -13.97
CA GLN A 59 11.71 -1.94 -14.40
C GLN A 59 12.67 -3.06 -13.92
N ASP A 60 12.17 -4.18 -13.38
CA ASP A 60 12.97 -5.27 -12.80
C ASP A 60 13.97 -4.79 -11.72
N LYS A 61 13.58 -3.80 -10.92
CA LYS A 61 14.40 -3.30 -9.80
C LYS A 61 14.06 -3.98 -8.47
N VAL A 62 12.89 -4.60 -8.36
CA VAL A 62 12.43 -5.32 -7.16
C VAL A 62 11.99 -6.73 -7.56
N GLN A 63 12.51 -7.75 -6.88
CA GLN A 63 12.23 -9.15 -7.22
C GLN A 63 11.40 -9.88 -6.17
N ILE A 64 11.47 -9.45 -4.91
CA ILE A 64 10.73 -10.09 -3.82
C ILE A 64 10.09 -9.00 -2.97
N ILE A 65 8.83 -9.20 -2.60
CA ILE A 65 8.12 -8.35 -1.66
C ILE A 65 7.59 -9.23 -0.54
N SER A 66 7.94 -8.89 0.70
CA SER A 66 7.35 -9.45 1.90
C SER A 66 6.53 -8.38 2.58
N CYS A 67 5.22 -8.55 2.61
CA CYS A 67 4.29 -7.55 3.09
C CYS A 67 3.14 -8.21 3.86
N THR A 68 2.28 -7.38 4.44
CA THR A 68 1.06 -7.86 5.11
C THR A 68 -0.07 -8.03 4.09
N GLY A 69 -1.12 -8.78 4.43
CA GLY A 69 -2.31 -8.91 3.56
C GLY A 69 -2.93 -7.56 3.18
N ALA A 70 -2.90 -6.59 4.09
CA ALA A 70 -3.41 -5.24 3.87
C ALA A 70 -2.79 -4.55 2.64
N ASN A 71 -1.54 -4.84 2.29
CA ASN A 71 -0.90 -4.22 1.13
C ASN A 71 -1.50 -4.67 -0.19
N LEU A 72 -2.00 -5.90 -0.27
CA LEU A 72 -2.73 -6.38 -1.46
C LEU A 72 -4.19 -5.91 -1.41
N GLU A 73 -4.84 -6.05 -0.26
CA GLU A 73 -6.26 -5.73 -0.08
C GLU A 73 -6.54 -4.24 -0.31
N GLU A 74 -5.80 -3.36 0.36
CA GLU A 74 -6.03 -1.91 0.30
C GLU A 74 -5.59 -1.28 -1.03
N ASP A 75 -4.65 -1.89 -1.76
CA ASP A 75 -4.29 -1.43 -3.12
C ASP A 75 -5.46 -1.69 -4.09
N ILE A 76 -6.17 -2.81 -3.92
CA ILE A 76 -7.40 -3.11 -4.67
C ILE A 76 -8.56 -2.21 -4.18
N PHE A 77 -8.64 -1.91 -2.88
CA PHE A 77 -9.61 -0.91 -2.35
C PHE A 77 -9.40 0.45 -3.00
N ASN A 78 -8.15 0.91 -3.09
CA ASN A 78 -7.80 2.16 -3.75
C ASN A 78 -8.23 2.11 -5.23
N LEU A 79 -7.91 1.03 -5.95
CA LEU A 79 -8.31 0.87 -7.35
C LEU A 79 -9.82 1.06 -7.60
N VAL A 80 -10.69 0.58 -6.70
CA VAL A 80 -12.16 0.62 -6.92
C VAL A 80 -12.87 1.82 -6.27
N ALA A 81 -12.23 2.47 -5.30
CA ALA A 81 -12.87 3.46 -4.43
C ALA A 81 -12.05 4.73 -4.19
N HIS A 82 -10.90 4.93 -4.87
CA HIS A 82 -9.99 6.07 -4.66
C HIS A 82 -10.72 7.41 -4.54
N ASP A 83 -11.64 7.70 -5.47
CA ASP A 83 -12.36 8.98 -5.53
C ASP A 83 -13.28 9.24 -4.33
N PHE A 84 -13.55 8.23 -3.51
CA PHE A 84 -14.37 8.32 -2.31
C PHE A 84 -13.56 8.39 -1.01
N TYR A 85 -12.22 8.36 -1.09
CA TYR A 85 -11.37 8.46 0.09
C TYR A 85 -11.44 9.86 0.68
N GLU A 86 -11.46 9.95 2.01
CA GLU A 86 -11.49 11.24 2.72
C GLU A 86 -10.21 11.46 3.52
N ARG A 87 -9.61 12.64 3.36
CA ARG A 87 -8.49 13.04 4.21
C ARG A 87 -8.99 13.66 5.51
N VAL A 88 -8.31 13.35 6.62
CA VAL A 88 -8.54 13.89 7.96
C VAL A 88 -7.32 14.70 8.41
N PRO A 89 -7.25 16.01 8.11
CA PRO A 89 -6.06 16.82 8.37
C PRO A 89 -5.62 16.89 9.85
N HIS A 90 -6.57 16.78 10.78
CA HIS A 90 -6.34 16.86 12.23
C HIS A 90 -6.42 15.50 12.92
N TYR A 91 -6.10 14.40 12.22
CA TYR A 91 -6.27 13.03 12.73
C TYR A 91 -5.58 12.71 14.06
N ARG A 92 -4.59 13.50 14.48
CA ARG A 92 -3.87 13.34 15.75
C ARG A 92 -4.65 13.89 16.96
N ASP A 93 -5.61 14.77 16.71
CA ASP A 93 -6.33 15.54 17.75
C ASP A 93 -7.83 15.23 17.75
N LEU A 94 -8.25 14.11 17.14
CA LEU A 94 -9.67 13.71 17.09
C LEU A 94 -10.21 13.45 18.49
N THR A 95 -11.40 13.97 18.76
CA THR A 95 -12.15 13.64 19.97
C THR A 95 -12.91 12.33 19.78
N ALA A 96 -13.38 11.73 20.87
CA ALA A 96 -14.25 10.56 20.81
C ALA A 96 -15.53 10.81 19.98
N ALA A 97 -16.03 12.05 19.95
CA ALA A 97 -17.18 12.42 19.14
C ALA A 97 -16.85 12.45 17.64
N ASP A 98 -15.64 12.88 17.27
CA ASP A 98 -15.20 12.88 15.87
C ASP A 98 -15.03 11.45 15.34
N GLU A 99 -14.45 10.55 16.14
CA GLU A 99 -14.35 9.12 15.82
C GLU A 99 -15.74 8.48 15.67
N GLN A 100 -16.68 8.83 16.55
CA GLN A 100 -18.06 8.37 16.45
C GLN A 100 -18.74 8.88 15.17
N ALA A 101 -18.43 10.10 14.73
CA ALA A 101 -18.96 10.65 13.50
C ALA A 101 -18.40 9.93 12.25
N LEU A 102 -17.12 9.54 12.27
CA LEU A 102 -16.53 8.69 11.22
C LEU A 102 -17.19 7.31 11.19
N LEU A 103 -17.38 6.69 12.36
CA LEU A 103 -18.07 5.40 12.48
C LEU A 103 -19.52 5.46 11.96
N ALA A 104 -20.27 6.51 12.32
CA ALA A 104 -21.65 6.69 11.86
C ALA A 104 -21.77 6.83 10.32
N ARG A 105 -20.66 7.16 9.66
CA ARG A 105 -20.55 7.29 8.20
C ARG A 105 -19.84 6.09 7.56
N HIS A 106 -19.50 5.06 8.34
CA HIS A 106 -18.74 3.88 7.89
C HIS A 106 -17.40 4.23 7.23
N MET A 107 -16.69 5.20 7.81
CA MET A 107 -15.37 5.63 7.35
C MET A 107 -14.27 4.92 8.16
N ASN A 108 -13.66 3.89 7.57
CA ASN A 108 -12.56 3.15 8.18
C ASN A 108 -11.26 3.96 8.07
N ARG A 109 -10.66 4.34 9.21
CA ARG A 109 -9.53 5.27 9.22
C ARG A 109 -8.17 4.58 9.36
N VAL A 110 -7.24 4.95 8.49
CA VAL A 110 -5.81 4.67 8.57
C VAL A 110 -5.08 6.02 8.66
N THR A 111 -4.58 6.36 9.84
CA THR A 111 -3.93 7.66 10.13
C THR A 111 -4.80 8.85 9.70
N ASP A 112 -4.39 9.61 8.68
CA ASP A 112 -5.04 10.78 8.12
C ASP A 112 -5.94 10.47 6.91
N THR A 113 -6.18 9.20 6.60
CA THR A 113 -6.95 8.77 5.43
C THR A 113 -8.08 7.85 5.86
N CYS A 114 -9.28 8.11 5.36
CA CYS A 114 -10.48 7.31 5.60
C CYS A 114 -10.92 6.61 4.32
N ILE A 115 -11.19 5.32 4.45
CA ILE A 115 -11.65 4.42 3.39
C ILE A 115 -13.15 4.14 3.64
N PRO A 116 -14.04 4.49 2.72
CA PRO A 116 -15.48 4.22 2.87
C PRO A 116 -15.77 2.71 2.72
N GLU A 117 -16.40 2.12 3.74
CA GLU A 117 -16.65 0.67 3.81
C GLU A 117 -17.44 0.13 2.61
N GLU A 118 -18.51 0.83 2.23
CA GLU A 118 -19.42 0.38 1.16
C GLU A 118 -18.77 0.42 -0.23
N GLU A 119 -18.04 1.50 -0.51
CA GLU A 119 -17.44 1.71 -1.83
C GLU A 119 -16.19 0.83 -2.05
N ALA A 120 -15.49 0.47 -0.96
CA ALA A 120 -14.29 -0.36 -0.99
C ALA A 120 -14.54 -1.81 -0.55
N MET A 121 -14.63 -2.05 0.76
CA MET A 121 -14.65 -3.40 1.35
C MET A 121 -15.87 -4.20 0.87
N ARG A 122 -17.09 -3.66 0.98
CA ARG A 122 -18.32 -4.37 0.61
C ARG A 122 -18.41 -4.64 -0.89
N ARG A 123 -17.97 -3.68 -1.70
CA ARG A 123 -17.90 -3.82 -3.16
C ARG A 123 -17.02 -5.01 -3.57
N ILE A 124 -15.85 -5.14 -2.95
CA ILE A 124 -14.93 -6.25 -3.24
C ILE A 124 -15.39 -7.55 -2.61
N GLU A 125 -15.93 -7.51 -1.38
CA GLU A 125 -16.53 -8.66 -0.70
C GLU A 125 -17.56 -9.36 -1.60
N HIS A 126 -18.49 -8.61 -2.21
CA HIS A 126 -19.48 -9.19 -3.13
C HIS A 126 -18.88 -9.94 -4.33
N THR A 127 -17.65 -9.57 -4.74
CA THR A 127 -16.94 -10.22 -5.85
C THR A 127 -16.18 -11.44 -5.34
N VAL A 128 -15.40 -11.28 -4.26
CA VAL A 128 -14.57 -12.35 -3.67
C VAL A 128 -15.44 -13.48 -3.11
N LEU A 129 -16.59 -13.16 -2.50
CA LEU A 129 -17.53 -14.14 -1.92
C LEU A 129 -17.92 -15.22 -2.92
N LYS A 130 -18.09 -14.88 -4.21
CA LYS A 130 -18.42 -15.84 -5.27
C LYS A 130 -17.35 -16.92 -5.42
N PHE A 131 -16.08 -16.54 -5.27
CA PHE A 131 -14.95 -17.45 -5.36
C PHE A 131 -14.79 -18.27 -4.08
N TRP A 132 -15.04 -17.69 -2.91
CA TRP A 132 -15.10 -18.42 -1.65
C TRP A 132 -16.19 -19.51 -1.67
N GLU A 133 -17.42 -19.16 -2.04
CA GLU A 133 -18.52 -20.13 -2.13
C GLU A 133 -18.26 -21.23 -3.16
N LYS A 134 -17.58 -20.89 -4.27
CA LYS A 134 -17.20 -21.86 -5.29
C LYS A 134 -16.17 -22.85 -4.74
N ALA A 135 -15.12 -22.36 -4.08
CA ALA A 135 -14.08 -23.20 -3.49
C ALA A 135 -14.66 -24.11 -2.39
N ASP A 136 -15.53 -23.57 -1.54
CA ASP A 136 -16.24 -24.34 -0.50
C ASP A 136 -17.06 -25.49 -1.09
N LYS A 137 -17.88 -25.22 -2.11
CA LYS A 137 -18.67 -26.25 -2.82
C LYS A 137 -17.80 -27.32 -3.50
N ALA A 138 -16.60 -26.95 -3.93
CA ALA A 138 -15.65 -27.86 -4.57
C ALA A 138 -14.74 -28.61 -3.57
N GLY A 139 -14.75 -28.22 -2.29
CA GLY A 139 -13.81 -28.74 -1.29
C GLY A 139 -12.35 -28.30 -1.54
N GLU A 140 -12.16 -27.17 -2.20
CA GLU A 140 -10.85 -26.61 -2.54
C GLU A 140 -10.39 -25.59 -1.48
N ALA A 141 -9.09 -25.55 -1.23
CA ALA A 141 -8.48 -24.61 -0.30
C ALA A 141 -7.46 -23.74 -1.03
N TYR A 142 -7.49 -22.45 -0.75
CA TYR A 142 -6.58 -21.44 -1.29
C TYR A 142 -6.03 -20.58 -0.17
N PHE A 143 -4.86 -19.99 -0.38
CA PHE A 143 -4.36 -18.91 0.46
C PHE A 143 -5.21 -17.65 0.28
N PRO A 144 -5.32 -16.78 1.31
CA PRO A 144 -6.16 -15.58 1.22
C PRO A 144 -5.89 -14.69 -0.01
N HIS A 145 -4.62 -14.49 -0.36
CA HIS A 145 -4.22 -13.67 -1.51
C HIS A 145 -4.59 -14.28 -2.86
N GLU A 146 -4.72 -15.61 -2.95
CA GLU A 146 -5.10 -16.28 -4.21
C GLU A 146 -6.56 -16.00 -4.58
N PHE A 147 -7.42 -15.68 -3.62
CA PHE A 147 -8.78 -15.23 -3.92
C PHE A 147 -8.79 -13.81 -4.51
N PHE A 148 -7.89 -12.94 -4.05
CA PHE A 148 -7.72 -11.62 -4.66
C PHE A 148 -7.12 -11.70 -6.07
N TYR A 149 -6.24 -12.65 -6.34
CA TYR A 149 -5.74 -12.88 -7.70
C TYR A 149 -6.79 -13.38 -8.68
N GLN A 150 -7.86 -14.02 -8.20
CA GLN A 150 -8.96 -14.48 -9.04
C GLN A 150 -9.91 -13.35 -9.48
N ILE A 151 -9.84 -12.17 -8.84
CA ILE A 151 -10.68 -11.02 -9.16
C ILE A 151 -9.96 -9.93 -9.98
N LEU A 152 -8.64 -10.04 -10.13
CA LEU A 152 -7.78 -9.16 -10.93
C LEU A 152 -7.60 -9.71 -12.35
#